data_AF-A0A0A0HYD1-F1
#
_entry.id   AF-A0A0A0HYD1-F1
#
_cell.length_a   1.000
_cell.length_b   1.000
_cell.length_c   1.000
_cell.angle_alpha   90.00
_cell.angle_beta   90.00
_cell.angle_gamma   90.00
#
_symmetry.space_group_name_H-M   'P 1'
#
loop_
_entity.id
_entity.type
_entity.pdbx_description
1 polymer ?
#
loop_
_entity_poly.entity_id
_entity_poly.type
_entity_poly.pdbx_seq_one_letter_code
_entity_poly.pdbx_strand_id
1 'polypeptide(L)'
;MDIKKELTPKEYFDLLKEKKHTITDDELVEIYNNGLTLAEKYVTTEQTAGLKKLIFHLESIEKEREIVKMGINTFVYRDDVDEYIDDIAKDVVKLIELERYEREIPDEIVEVIKQTKGKFDQLYILFTDYTGKMERQVEKERREKDPILFGTFQDEKSRAVIDRFYFLGDWVDEYCDCATCCLLMKSV
;
A
#
# COMPACT_ATOMS: atom_id res chain seq x y z
N MET A 1 -20.90 -24.07 6.04
CA MET A 1 -21.71 -22.83 6.12
C MET A 1 -20.86 -21.86 6.91
N ASP A 2 -19.91 -21.25 6.22
CA ASP A 2 -18.97 -20.33 6.85
C ASP A 2 -19.68 -19.00 7.03
N ILE A 3 -19.91 -18.68 8.30
CA ILE A 3 -20.49 -17.41 8.73
C ILE A 3 -19.42 -16.36 8.41
N LYS A 4 -19.51 -15.71 7.25
CA LYS A 4 -18.75 -14.50 6.95
C LYS A 4 -19.14 -13.47 8.02
N LYS A 5 -18.32 -13.35 9.07
CA LYS A 5 -18.42 -12.24 10.01
C LYS A 5 -18.07 -10.99 9.21
N GLU A 6 -19.04 -10.12 8.98
CA GLU A 6 -18.77 -8.75 8.55
C GLU A 6 -17.99 -8.09 9.70
N LEU A 7 -16.66 -8.06 9.56
CA LEU A 7 -15.80 -7.31 10.48
C LEU A 7 -16.04 -5.82 10.24
N THR A 8 -16.03 -5.06 11.32
CA THR A 8 -16.06 -3.61 11.21
C THR A 8 -14.77 -3.12 10.54
N PRO A 9 -14.79 -1.99 9.84
CA PRO A 9 -13.58 -1.43 9.22
C PRO A 9 -12.45 -1.21 10.22
N LYS A 10 -12.76 -0.89 11.48
CA LYS A 10 -11.79 -0.80 12.56
C LYS A 10 -11.07 -2.13 12.81
N GLU A 11 -11.83 -3.21 12.98
CA GLU A 11 -11.26 -4.55 13.16
C GLU A 11 -10.43 -4.96 11.95
N TYR A 12 -10.80 -4.53 10.74
CA TYR A 12 -10.00 -4.75 9.55
C TYR A 12 -8.65 -4.03 9.61
N PHE A 13 -8.64 -2.74 9.94
CA PHE A 13 -7.39 -1.98 10.08
C PHE A 13 -6.51 -2.54 11.19
N ASP A 14 -7.09 -2.96 12.32
CA ASP A 14 -6.36 -3.59 13.41
C ASP A 14 -5.74 -4.93 12.96
N LEU A 15 -6.48 -5.78 12.26
CA LEU A 15 -5.98 -7.05 11.73
C LEU A 15 -4.89 -6.85 10.65
N LEU A 16 -5.04 -5.85 9.77
CA LEU A 16 -3.97 -5.49 8.83
C LEU A 16 -2.72 -4.99 9.57
N LYS A 17 -2.90 -4.22 10.66
CA LYS A 17 -1.81 -3.77 11.51
C LYS A 17 -1.11 -4.94 12.20
N GLU A 18 -1.82 -6.04 12.50
CA GLU A 18 -1.24 -7.28 13.02
C GLU A 18 -0.49 -8.11 11.96
N LYS A 19 -0.91 -8.08 10.68
CA LYS A 19 -0.24 -8.77 9.55
C LYS A 19 0.99 -8.04 9.00
N LYS A 20 1.47 -7.00 9.71
CA LYS A 20 2.68 -6.28 9.32
C LYS A 20 3.89 -7.21 9.41
N HIS A 21 4.57 -7.36 8.29
CA HIS A 21 5.87 -7.99 8.21
C HIS A 21 6.96 -6.92 8.25
N THR A 22 8.09 -7.26 8.87
CA THR A 22 9.29 -6.43 8.82
C THR A 22 10.34 -7.19 8.01
N ILE A 23 11.06 -6.48 7.15
CA ILE A 23 12.18 -7.05 6.40
C ILE A 23 13.46 -6.26 6.68
N THR A 24 14.55 -6.99 6.92
CA THR A 24 15.87 -6.40 7.15
C THR A 24 16.69 -6.34 5.85
N ASP A 25 17.71 -5.48 5.80
CA ASP A 25 18.63 -5.44 4.65
C ASP A 25 19.34 -6.79 4.47
N ASP A 26 19.66 -7.48 5.57
CA ASP A 26 20.30 -8.80 5.55
C ASP A 26 19.41 -9.86 4.90
N GLU A 27 18.10 -9.87 5.21
CA GLU A 27 17.13 -10.76 4.56
C GLU A 27 17.00 -10.45 3.06
N LEU A 28 16.97 -9.17 2.67
CA LEU A 28 16.96 -8.78 1.27
C LEU A 28 18.22 -9.23 0.52
N VAL A 29 19.40 -9.14 1.17
CA VAL A 29 20.66 -9.64 0.62
C VAL A 29 20.63 -11.16 0.45
N GLU A 30 20.06 -11.90 1.40
CA GLU A 30 19.90 -13.34 1.28
C GLU A 30 19.00 -13.72 0.10
N ILE A 31 17.84 -13.06 -0.04
CA ILE A 31 16.92 -13.27 -1.16
C ILE A 31 17.61 -12.93 -2.49
N TYR A 32 18.38 -11.84 -2.54
CA TYR A 32 19.14 -11.43 -3.71
C TYR A 32 20.17 -12.50 -4.12
N ASN A 33 20.96 -13.00 -3.17
CA ASN A 33 21.98 -14.03 -3.42
C ASN A 33 21.35 -15.36 -3.89
N ASN A 34 20.20 -15.73 -3.31
CA ASN A 34 19.42 -16.89 -3.75
C ASN A 34 18.91 -16.69 -5.19
N GLY A 35 18.45 -15.49 -5.52
CA GLY A 35 18.06 -15.11 -6.88
C GLY A 35 19.22 -15.17 -7.87
N LEU A 36 20.42 -14.70 -7.50
CA LEU A 36 21.62 -14.83 -8.34
C LEU A 36 21.96 -16.30 -8.63
N THR A 37 21.92 -17.16 -7.61
CA THR A 37 22.17 -18.60 -7.77
C THR A 37 21.16 -19.24 -8.74
N LEU A 38 19.90 -18.79 -8.71
CA LEU A 38 18.88 -19.24 -9.67
C LEU A 38 19.11 -18.67 -11.08
N ALA A 39 19.57 -17.42 -11.19
CA ALA A 39 19.89 -16.77 -12.45
C ALA A 39 21.02 -17.52 -13.17
N GLU A 40 22.06 -17.96 -12.46
CA GLU A 40 23.15 -18.78 -13.00
C GLU A 40 22.63 -20.10 -13.60
N LYS A 41 21.66 -20.74 -12.94
CA LYS A 41 21.00 -21.95 -13.48
C LYS A 41 20.22 -21.63 -14.75
N TYR A 42 19.50 -20.52 -14.80
CA TYR A 42 18.76 -20.10 -16.00
C TYR A 42 19.67 -19.73 -17.16
N VAL A 43 20.83 -19.12 -16.90
CA VAL A 43 21.86 -18.89 -17.91
C VAL A 43 22.40 -20.22 -18.46
N THR A 44 22.74 -21.16 -17.57
CA THR A 44 23.27 -22.48 -17.96
C THR A 44 22.27 -23.32 -18.76
N THR A 45 20.97 -23.15 -18.48
CA THR A 45 19.88 -23.88 -19.14
C THR A 45 19.21 -23.12 -20.29
N GLU A 46 19.75 -21.95 -20.66
CA GLU A 46 19.23 -21.07 -21.72
C GLU A 46 17.75 -20.63 -21.52
N GLN A 47 17.28 -20.59 -20.28
CA GLN A 47 15.93 -20.18 -19.91
C GLN A 47 15.77 -18.66 -19.93
N THR A 48 15.83 -18.06 -21.12
CA THR A 48 15.82 -16.60 -21.34
C THR A 48 14.57 -15.90 -20.82
N ALA A 49 13.39 -16.54 -20.90
CA ALA A 49 12.14 -15.97 -20.41
C ALA A 49 12.08 -15.93 -18.87
N GLY A 50 12.56 -16.99 -18.20
CA GLY A 50 12.66 -17.05 -16.75
C GLY A 50 13.70 -16.06 -16.22
N LEU A 51 14.85 -15.97 -16.90
CA LEU A 51 15.92 -15.04 -16.54
C LEU A 51 15.46 -13.58 -16.59
N LYS A 52 14.72 -13.16 -17.62
CA LYS A 52 14.18 -11.79 -17.71
C LYS A 52 13.27 -11.43 -16.54
N LYS A 53 12.39 -12.36 -16.13
CA LYS A 53 11.52 -12.14 -14.96
C LYS A 53 12.33 -12.06 -13.67
N LEU A 54 13.33 -12.92 -13.52
CA LEU A 54 14.18 -12.95 -12.35
C LEU A 54 15.03 -11.68 -12.21
N ILE A 55 15.56 -11.14 -13.30
CA ILE A 55 16.27 -9.86 -13.31
C ILE A 55 15.39 -8.75 -12.75
N PHE A 56 14.12 -8.68 -13.17
CA PHE A 56 13.19 -7.68 -12.64
C PHE A 56 13.01 -7.80 -11.11
N HIS A 57 12.88 -9.02 -10.59
CA HIS A 57 12.80 -9.25 -9.15
C HIS A 57 14.10 -8.85 -8.43
N LEU A 58 15.27 -9.06 -9.04
CA LEU A 58 16.56 -8.64 -8.48
C LEU A 58 16.71 -7.11 -8.45
N GLU A 59 16.40 -6.42 -9.55
CA GLU A 59 16.40 -4.94 -9.62
C GLU A 59 15.44 -4.34 -8.60
N SER A 60 14.29 -4.97 -8.44
CA SER A 60 13.31 -4.60 -7.42
C SER A 60 13.84 -4.73 -5.99
N ILE A 61 14.56 -5.82 -5.68
CA ILE A 61 15.20 -6.00 -4.37
C ILE A 61 16.23 -4.90 -4.12
N GLU A 62 16.97 -4.45 -5.13
CA GLU A 62 17.90 -3.33 -4.97
C GLU A 62 17.18 -2.03 -4.56
N LYS A 63 16.04 -1.71 -5.18
CA LYS A 63 15.19 -0.58 -4.78
C LYS A 63 14.63 -0.76 -3.37
N GLU A 64 14.18 -1.98 -3.02
CA GLU A 64 13.70 -2.31 -1.68
C GLU A 64 14.77 -2.06 -0.61
N ARG A 65 16.03 -2.41 -0.89
CA ARG A 65 17.13 -2.16 0.03
C ARG A 65 17.36 -0.66 0.28
N GLU A 66 17.15 0.18 -0.73
CA GLU A 66 17.25 1.64 -0.54
C GLU A 66 16.18 2.17 0.41
N ILE A 67 14.94 1.70 0.32
CA ILE A 67 13.86 2.14 1.22
C ILE A 67 14.03 1.60 2.64
N VAL A 68 14.51 0.36 2.79
CA VAL A 68 14.79 -0.25 4.10
C VAL A 68 15.89 0.55 4.82
N LYS A 69 16.91 1.02 4.10
CA LYS A 69 17.95 1.91 4.64
C LYS A 69 17.42 3.27 5.10
N MET A 70 16.31 3.74 4.53
CA MET A 70 15.62 4.96 4.98
C MET A 70 14.71 4.71 6.20
N GLY A 71 14.62 3.47 6.69
CA GLY A 71 13.77 3.08 7.81
C GLY A 71 12.39 2.57 7.41
N ILE A 72 12.09 2.49 6.11
CA ILE A 72 10.83 1.94 5.60
C ILE A 72 11.01 0.43 5.39
N ASN A 73 10.81 -0.33 6.45
CA ASN A 73 11.07 -1.77 6.49
C ASN A 73 9.81 -2.62 6.74
N THR A 74 8.67 -1.97 6.94
CA THR A 74 7.40 -2.61 7.27
C THR A 74 6.51 -2.72 6.04
N PHE A 75 5.99 -3.91 5.77
CA PHE A 75 5.14 -4.17 4.62
C PHE A 75 4.01 -5.17 4.95
N VAL A 76 2.98 -5.19 4.10
CA VAL A 76 1.90 -6.20 4.11
C VAL A 76 1.82 -6.82 2.72
N TYR A 77 1.39 -8.09 2.61
CA TYR A 77 1.19 -8.69 1.30
C TYR A 77 -0.08 -8.16 0.64
N ARG A 78 0.00 -7.94 -0.67
CA ARG A 78 -1.13 -7.51 -1.50
C ARG A 78 -2.30 -8.47 -1.38
N ASP A 79 -2.03 -9.78 -1.44
CA ASP A 79 -3.07 -10.80 -1.32
C ASP A 79 -3.83 -10.70 0.01
N ASP A 80 -3.13 -10.38 1.11
CA ASP A 80 -3.76 -10.14 2.41
C ASP A 80 -4.61 -8.85 2.40
N VAL A 81 -4.30 -7.86 1.58
CA VAL A 81 -5.13 -6.66 1.46
C VAL A 81 -6.36 -6.97 0.59
N ASP A 82 -6.14 -7.61 -0.57
CA ASP A 82 -7.16 -7.92 -1.57
C ASP A 82 -8.18 -8.94 -1.04
N GLU A 83 -7.74 -10.03 -0.38
CA GLU A 83 -8.62 -11.05 0.22
C GLU A 83 -9.61 -10.42 1.20
N TYR A 84 -9.13 -9.51 2.05
CA TYR A 84 -10.00 -8.86 3.03
C TYR A 84 -10.95 -7.84 2.38
N ILE A 85 -10.50 -7.09 1.38
CA ILE A 85 -11.40 -6.19 0.64
C ILE A 85 -12.52 -7.01 0.01
N ASP A 86 -12.20 -8.15 -0.63
CA ASP A 86 -13.17 -8.95 -1.37
C ASP A 86 -14.12 -9.78 -0.50
N ASP A 87 -13.64 -10.29 0.63
CA ASP A 87 -14.41 -11.19 1.50
C ASP A 87 -15.12 -10.51 2.66
N ILE A 88 -14.63 -9.36 3.13
CA ILE A 88 -15.04 -8.75 4.40
C ILE A 88 -15.56 -7.33 4.20
N ALA A 89 -14.87 -6.49 3.41
CA ALA A 89 -15.10 -5.04 3.40
C ALA A 89 -15.60 -4.47 2.07
N LYS A 90 -16.14 -5.33 1.20
CA LYS A 90 -16.40 -5.12 -0.24
C LYS A 90 -17.07 -3.80 -0.65
N ASP A 91 -17.91 -3.25 0.22
CA ASP A 91 -18.65 -2.01 -0.04
C ASP A 91 -18.15 -0.78 0.75
N VAL A 92 -17.26 -1.00 1.73
CA VAL A 92 -16.90 0.02 2.71
C VAL A 92 -15.44 0.42 2.61
N VAL A 93 -14.52 -0.51 2.33
CA VAL A 93 -13.10 -0.22 2.19
C VAL A 93 -12.72 -0.22 0.71
N LYS A 94 -11.97 0.79 0.29
CA LYS A 94 -11.46 0.95 -1.06
C LYS A 94 -9.95 1.15 -1.05
N LEU A 95 -9.28 0.49 -1.98
CA LEU A 95 -7.89 0.72 -2.32
C LEU A 95 -7.85 1.48 -3.64
N ILE A 96 -7.33 2.71 -3.63
CA ILE A 96 -7.21 3.54 -4.84
C ILE A 96 -5.79 4.07 -4.99
N GLU A 97 -5.45 4.48 -6.21
CA GLU A 97 -4.19 5.18 -6.49
C GLU A 97 -4.20 6.55 -5.82
N LEU A 98 -3.05 7.00 -5.29
CA LEU A 98 -2.90 8.32 -4.65
C LEU A 98 -3.41 9.45 -5.55
N GLU A 99 -3.20 9.37 -6.87
CA GLU A 99 -3.65 10.37 -7.84
C GLU A 99 -5.17 10.56 -7.91
N ARG A 100 -5.94 9.54 -7.49
CA ARG A 100 -7.42 9.56 -7.47
C ARG A 100 -7.98 9.92 -6.11
N TYR A 101 -7.13 10.15 -5.11
CA TYR A 101 -7.57 10.51 -3.77
C TYR A 101 -7.85 12.02 -3.71
N GLU A 102 -9.13 12.37 -3.57
CA GLU A 102 -9.59 13.75 -3.65
C GLU A 102 -9.52 14.52 -2.32
N ARG A 103 -9.29 13.83 -1.19
CA ARG A 103 -9.28 14.46 0.14
C ARG A 103 -7.91 15.05 0.47
N GLU A 104 -7.91 16.01 1.37
CA GLU A 104 -6.69 16.64 1.87
C GLU A 104 -5.82 15.64 2.64
N ILE A 105 -4.52 15.64 2.36
CA ILE A 105 -3.54 14.79 3.03
C ILE A 105 -2.75 15.68 3.99
N PRO A 106 -2.61 15.30 5.27
CA PRO A 106 -1.85 16.09 6.25
C PRO A 106 -0.40 16.34 5.82
N ASP A 107 0.15 17.48 6.21
CA ASP A 107 1.52 17.91 5.85
C ASP A 107 2.58 16.86 6.21
N GLU A 108 2.41 16.13 7.31
CA GLU A 108 3.30 15.04 7.74
C GLU A 108 3.41 13.93 6.67
N ILE A 109 2.27 13.48 6.14
CA ILE A 109 2.24 12.45 5.10
C ILE A 109 2.75 13.02 3.77
N VAL A 110 2.48 14.30 3.49
CA VAL A 110 3.05 14.98 2.31
C VAL A 110 4.58 15.02 2.37
N GLU A 111 5.17 15.22 3.55
CA GLU A 111 6.62 15.14 3.73
C GLU A 111 7.15 13.73 3.47
N VAL A 112 6.47 12.69 3.97
CA VAL A 112 6.83 11.29 3.68
C VAL A 112 6.77 11.01 2.17
N ILE A 113 5.70 11.45 1.49
CA ILE A 113 5.58 11.33 0.03
C ILE A 113 6.71 12.07 -0.68
N LYS A 114 7.09 13.27 -0.21
CA LYS A 114 8.22 14.03 -0.78
C LYS A 114 9.55 13.30 -0.61
N GLN A 115 9.79 12.69 0.56
CA GLN A 115 11.01 11.94 0.85
C GLN A 115 11.09 10.64 0.02
N THR A 116 9.94 10.01 -0.21
CA THR A 116 9.85 8.73 -0.95
C THR A 116 9.59 8.91 -2.44
N LYS A 117 9.51 10.16 -2.91
CA LYS A 117 9.23 10.50 -4.32
C LYS A 117 10.31 9.95 -5.24
N GLY A 118 9.90 9.17 -6.24
CA GLY A 118 10.79 8.55 -7.22
C GLY A 118 11.51 7.29 -6.71
N LYS A 119 11.17 6.80 -5.51
CA LYS A 119 11.64 5.51 -4.98
C LYS A 119 10.63 4.41 -5.23
N PHE A 120 9.36 4.70 -4.98
CA PHE A 120 8.24 3.82 -5.35
C PHE A 120 7.77 4.11 -6.77
N ASP A 121 7.33 3.05 -7.45
CA ASP A 121 6.77 3.16 -8.80
C ASP A 121 5.29 3.57 -8.73
N GLN A 122 4.53 3.09 -7.72
CA GLN A 122 3.13 3.46 -7.52
C GLN A 122 2.75 3.56 -6.04
N LEU A 123 1.91 4.54 -5.72
CA LEU A 123 1.38 4.80 -4.37
C LEU A 123 -0.13 4.51 -4.31
N TYR A 124 -0.55 3.81 -3.26
CA TYR A 124 -1.96 3.49 -3.02
C TYR A 124 -2.44 4.01 -1.67
N ILE A 125 -3.70 4.41 -1.61
CA ILE A 125 -4.40 4.75 -0.38
C ILE A 125 -5.50 3.73 -0.14
N LEU A 126 -5.46 3.10 1.02
CA LEU A 126 -6.54 2.28 1.56
C LEU A 126 -7.37 3.13 2.51
N PHE A 127 -8.64 3.33 2.18
CA PHE A 127 -9.54 4.17 2.99
C PHE A 127 -10.96 3.60 2.97
N THR A 128 -11.77 4.03 3.93
CA THR A 128 -13.19 3.68 3.97
C THR A 128 -14.05 4.69 3.22
N ASP A 129 -14.82 4.25 2.23
CA ASP A 129 -15.76 5.04 1.47
C ASP A 129 -17.22 4.81 1.91
N TYR A 130 -17.70 5.68 2.79
CA TYR A 130 -19.07 5.66 3.30
C TYR A 130 -20.05 6.53 2.50
N THR A 131 -19.69 7.01 1.30
CA THR A 131 -20.59 7.87 0.50
C THR A 131 -21.90 7.20 0.07
N GLY A 132 -22.04 5.87 0.24
CA GLY A 132 -23.20 5.10 -0.22
C GLY A 132 -24.36 4.87 0.77
N LYS A 133 -24.17 4.92 2.10
CA LYS A 133 -25.25 4.58 3.06
C LYS A 133 -25.13 5.34 4.40
N MET A 134 -26.22 6.05 4.73
CA MET A 134 -26.63 6.58 6.05
C MET A 134 -26.09 7.95 6.50
N GLU A 135 -26.88 8.97 6.16
CA GLU A 135 -26.74 10.36 6.61
C GLU A 135 -27.13 10.65 8.08
N ARG A 136 -27.47 9.68 8.96
CA ARG A 136 -28.15 10.05 10.22
C ARG A 136 -27.69 9.46 11.56
N GLN A 137 -26.49 8.88 11.69
CA GLN A 137 -26.04 8.45 13.04
C GLN A 137 -24.52 8.42 13.30
N VAL A 138 -23.71 9.07 12.47
CA VAL A 138 -22.27 8.77 12.41
C VAL A 138 -21.38 9.93 12.86
N GLU A 139 -21.69 10.67 13.93
CA GLU A 139 -20.76 11.69 14.45
C GLU A 139 -19.65 11.10 15.34
N LYS A 140 -19.89 9.95 15.98
CA LYS A 140 -18.89 9.26 16.82
C LYS A 140 -18.04 8.24 16.06
N GLU A 141 -18.64 7.46 15.16
CA GLU A 141 -17.92 6.48 14.33
C GLU A 141 -17.09 7.13 13.21
N ARG A 142 -17.38 8.39 12.84
CA ARG A 142 -16.58 9.12 11.83
C ARG A 142 -15.16 9.45 12.27
N ARG A 143 -14.85 9.36 13.58
CA ARG A 143 -13.57 9.77 14.16
C ARG A 143 -12.51 8.66 14.22
N GLU A 144 -12.88 7.44 13.86
CA GLU A 144 -11.99 6.26 13.88
C GLU A 144 -11.59 5.86 12.45
N LYS A 145 -11.24 6.84 11.60
CA LYS A 145 -10.93 6.63 10.19
C LYS A 145 -9.45 6.88 9.95
N ASP A 146 -8.72 5.81 9.66
CA ASP A 146 -7.30 5.89 9.33
C ASP A 146 -7.08 5.50 7.86
N PRO A 147 -7.06 6.43 6.88
CA PRO A 147 -6.46 6.14 5.60
C PRO A 147 -5.01 5.68 5.79
N ILE A 148 -4.63 4.64 5.06
CA ILE A 148 -3.27 4.12 5.06
C ILE A 148 -2.65 4.36 3.69
N LEU A 149 -1.47 4.97 3.68
CA LEU A 149 -0.64 5.13 2.50
C LEU A 149 0.31 3.95 2.36
N PHE A 150 0.25 3.31 1.19
CA PHE A 150 1.13 2.24 0.79
C PHE A 150 2.00 2.63 -0.41
N GLY A 151 3.27 2.22 -0.36
CA GLY A 151 4.20 2.27 -1.48
C GLY A 151 4.41 0.89 -2.08
N THR A 152 4.36 0.80 -3.40
CA THR A 152 4.56 -0.46 -4.13
C THR A 152 5.59 -0.30 -5.24
N PHE A 153 6.24 -1.42 -5.55
CA PHE A 153 7.14 -1.52 -6.70
C PHE A 153 6.43 -2.28 -7.80
N GLN A 154 6.28 -1.62 -8.94
CA GLN A 154 5.59 -2.14 -10.10
C GLN A 154 6.36 -1.72 -11.34
N ASP A 155 6.41 -2.60 -12.32
CA ASP A 155 6.90 -2.23 -13.63
C ASP A 155 5.82 -2.41 -14.69
N GLU A 156 5.36 -1.27 -15.21
CA GLU A 156 4.39 -1.20 -16.29
C GLU A 156 4.88 -1.96 -17.54
N LYS A 157 6.21 -2.06 -17.75
CA LYS A 157 6.79 -2.69 -18.94
C LYS A 157 6.76 -4.22 -18.88
N SER A 158 7.09 -4.81 -17.73
CA SER A 158 7.12 -6.27 -17.55
C SER A 158 5.80 -6.83 -17.02
N ARG A 159 4.86 -5.98 -16.57
CA ARG A 159 3.65 -6.36 -15.81
C ARG A 159 3.95 -7.16 -14.54
N ALA A 160 5.20 -7.14 -14.09
CA ALA A 160 5.58 -7.77 -12.85
C ALA A 160 5.30 -6.77 -11.72
N VAL A 161 4.55 -7.24 -10.74
CA VAL A 161 4.19 -6.50 -9.54
C VAL A 161 4.80 -7.24 -8.38
N ILE A 162 5.41 -6.49 -7.45
CA ILE A 162 5.79 -7.07 -6.18
C ILE A 162 4.57 -7.03 -5.27
N ASP A 163 4.26 -8.17 -4.67
CA ASP A 163 3.13 -8.29 -3.75
C ASP A 163 3.38 -7.64 -2.39
N ARG A 164 4.44 -6.84 -2.21
CA ARG A 164 4.77 -6.18 -0.94
C ARG A 164 4.32 -4.73 -0.96
N PHE A 165 3.38 -4.41 -0.07
CA PHE A 165 2.86 -3.06 0.15
C PHE A 165 3.56 -2.46 1.34
N TYR A 166 4.50 -1.55 1.10
CA TYR A 166 5.26 -0.89 2.15
C TYR A 166 4.41 0.16 2.85
N PHE A 167 4.38 0.11 4.18
CA PHE A 167 3.64 1.06 4.99
C PHE A 167 4.39 2.39 5.07
N LEU A 168 3.80 3.45 4.52
CA LEU A 168 4.40 4.79 4.53
C LEU A 168 3.85 5.66 5.66
N GLY A 169 2.57 5.49 6.01
CA GLY A 169 1.95 6.19 7.11
C GLY A 169 0.45 5.99 7.15
N ASP A 170 -0.14 6.23 8.31
CA ASP A 170 -1.57 6.37 8.52
C ASP A 170 -1.86 7.73 9.15
N TRP A 171 -3.01 8.31 8.83
CA TRP A 171 -3.45 9.57 9.45
C TRP A 171 -4.94 9.50 9.75
N VAL A 172 -5.41 10.32 10.68
CA VAL A 172 -6.84 10.45 10.91
C VAL A 172 -7.43 11.36 9.84
N ASP A 173 -8.39 10.86 9.07
CA ASP A 173 -9.16 11.66 8.10
C ASP A 173 -10.14 12.56 8.87
N GLU A 174 -9.61 13.68 9.37
CA GLU A 174 -10.44 14.81 9.76
C GLU A 174 -11.07 15.36 8.48
N TYR A 175 -12.28 14.89 8.15
CA TYR A 175 -13.09 15.54 7.13
C TYR A 175 -13.15 17.01 7.50
N CYS A 176 -12.42 17.82 6.75
CA CYS A 176 -12.06 19.18 7.15
C CYS A 176 -13.33 20.01 7.19
N ASP A 177 -13.93 20.17 8.36
CA ASP A 177 -15.02 21.12 8.66
C ASP A 177 -14.51 22.58 8.63
N CYS A 178 -13.40 22.84 7.93
CA CYS A 178 -12.78 24.15 7.89
C CYS A 178 -13.44 24.98 6.80
N ALA A 179 -14.09 26.07 7.21
CA ALA A 179 -14.69 27.11 6.36
C ALA A 179 -13.76 27.62 5.23
N THR A 180 -12.45 27.34 5.33
CA THR A 180 -11.41 27.65 4.34
C THR A 180 -11.53 26.84 3.04
N CYS A 181 -11.93 25.56 3.09
CA CYS A 181 -12.07 24.74 1.87
C CYS A 181 -13.26 25.19 0.99
N CYS A 182 -14.32 25.70 1.63
CA CYS A 182 -15.47 26.32 0.95
C CYS A 182 -15.15 27.60 0.14
N LEU A 183 -14.06 28.30 0.46
CA LEU A 183 -13.69 29.54 -0.25
C LEU A 183 -12.96 29.27 -1.58
N LEU A 184 -12.21 28.18 -1.67
CA LEU A 184 -11.45 27.83 -2.87
C LEU A 184 -12.33 27.28 -3.99
N MET A 185 -13.41 26.55 -3.67
CA MET A 185 -14.36 26.04 -4.66
C MET A 185 -15.37 27.08 -5.19
N LYS A 186 -15.39 28.32 -4.65
CA LYS A 186 -16.25 29.41 -5.13
C LYS A 186 -15.58 30.35 -6.14
N SER A 187 -14.33 30.05 -6.52
CA SER A 187 -13.51 30.92 -7.37
C SER A 187 -13.23 30.35 -8.77
N VAL A 188 -14.08 29.44 -9.26
CA VAL A 188 -14.10 29.00 -10.67
C VAL A 188 -15.49 29.23 -11.25
#